data_AF-A0A379S3N5-F1
#
_entry.id   AF-A0A379S3N5-F1
#
_cell.length_a   1.000
_cell.length_b   1.000
_cell.length_c   1.000
_cell.angle_alpha   90.00
_cell.angle_beta   90.00
_cell.angle_gamma   90.00
#
_symmetry.space_group_name_H-M   'P 1'
#
loop_
_entity.id
_entity.type
_entity.pdbx_description
1 polymer ?
#
loop_
_entity_poly.entity_id
_entity_poly.type
_entity_poly.pdbx_seq_one_letter_code
_entity_poly.pdbx_strand_id
1 'polypeptide(L)' 'MISGILASPGIAFGKALLLKEDEIVIDRKKISADKVDQEVERFLSGRAKASAQLEAIKTKAGETFGEEKRSHL' A
#
# COMPACT_ATOMS: atom_id res chain seq x y z
N MET A 1 15.83 -20.25 21.08
CA MET A 1 15.21 -21.03 19.97
C MET A 1 14.09 -20.18 19.39
N ILE A 2 14.03 -20.02 18.06
CA ILE A 2 12.90 -19.33 17.40
C ILE A 2 11.89 -20.42 17.05
N SER A 3 10.64 -20.28 17.52
CA SER A 3 9.55 -21.23 17.28
C SER A 3 8.30 -20.46 16.85
N GLY A 4 7.56 -20.99 15.89
CA GLY A 4 6.36 -20.36 15.34
C GLY A 4 5.31 -21.39 14.94
N ILE A 5 4.25 -20.95 14.26
CA ILE A 5 3.18 -21.81 13.75
C ILE A 5 3.52 -22.22 12.31
N LEU A 6 3.52 -23.53 12.03
CA LEU A 6 3.86 -24.03 10.70
C LEU A 6 2.64 -23.89 9.76
N ALA A 7 2.77 -23.03 8.74
CA ALA A 7 1.72 -22.82 7.74
C ALA A 7 1.82 -23.79 6.55
N SER A 8 3.05 -24.21 6.19
CA SER A 8 3.31 -25.16 5.10
C SER A 8 4.66 -25.85 5.32
N PRO A 9 4.80 -27.15 5.02
CA PRO A 9 6.07 -27.87 5.16
C PRO A 9 7.06 -27.51 4.04
N GLY A 10 8.34 -27.37 4.38
CA GLY A 10 9.41 -27.16 3.39
C GLY A 10 10.69 -26.56 3.98
N ILE A 11 11.77 -26.59 3.19
CA ILE A 11 13.06 -25.92 3.50
C ILE A 11 13.41 -25.03 2.31
N ALA A 12 13.76 -23.76 2.56
CA ALA A 12 14.16 -22.80 1.53
C ALA A 12 15.46 -22.10 1.93
N PHE A 13 16.32 -21.82 0.96
CA PHE A 13 17.56 -21.07 1.13
C PHE A 13 17.48 -19.77 0.33
N GLY A 14 17.74 -18.62 0.96
CA GLY A 14 17.64 -17.31 0.32
C GLY A 14 18.04 -16.16 1.23
N LYS A 15 18.11 -14.95 0.66
CA LYS A 15 18.34 -13.73 1.44
C LYS A 15 17.04 -13.31 2.11
N ALA A 16 17.13 -12.78 3.33
CA ALA A 16 15.99 -12.19 4.02
C ALA A 16 15.65 -10.81 3.42
N LEU A 17 14.37 -10.60 3.11
CA LEU A 17 13.82 -9.28 2.79
C LEU A 17 13.07 -8.76 4.03
N LEU A 18 13.60 -7.74 4.68
CA LEU A 18 12.97 -7.12 5.85
C LEU A 18 12.09 -5.96 5.40
N LEU A 19 10.78 -6.12 5.52
CA LEU A 19 9.81 -5.05 5.29
C LEU A 19 9.70 -4.18 6.54
N LYS A 20 9.99 -2.89 6.41
CA LYS A 20 9.77 -1.88 7.43
C LYS A 20 8.86 -0.82 6.83
N GLU A 21 7.73 -0.60 7.48
CA GLU A 21 6.80 0.46 7.09
C GLU A 21 7.18 1.75 7.80
N ASP A 22 6.99 2.89 7.13
CA ASP A 22 7.17 4.21 7.73
C ASP A 22 5.96 4.58 8.59
N GLU A 23 6.20 5.26 9.70
CA GLU A 23 5.12 5.76 10.54
C GLU A 23 4.35 6.90 9.85
N ILE A 24 3.03 6.80 9.84
CA ILE A 24 2.16 7.85 9.29
C ILE A 24 1.96 8.94 10.33
N VAL A 25 2.62 10.08 10.13
CA VAL A 25 2.47 11.27 10.98
C VAL A 25 1.46 12.24 10.37
N ILE A 26 0.37 12.50 11.08
CA ILE A 26 -0.68 13.44 10.65
C ILE A 26 -0.41 14.82 11.28
N ASP A 27 -0.13 15.83 10.46
CA ASP A 27 -0.02 17.21 10.93
C ASP A 27 -1.42 17.77 11.26
N ARG A 28 -1.62 18.20 12.51
CA ARG A 28 -2.89 18.74 13.02
C ARG A 28 -2.88 20.28 13.07
N LYS A 29 -1.81 20.93 12.61
CA LYS A 29 -1.74 22.39 12.57
C LYS A 29 -2.79 22.93 11.60
N LYS A 30 -3.44 24.02 12.00
CA LYS A 30 -4.34 24.75 11.10
C LYS A 30 -3.51 25.42 10.00
N ILE A 31 -3.98 25.30 8.76
CA ILE A 31 -3.41 25.98 7.60
C ILE A 31 -3.93 27.42 7.50
N SER A 32 -3.17 28.31 6.88
CA SER A 32 -3.63 29.66 6.53
C SER A 32 -4.53 29.61 5.28
N ALA A 33 -5.34 30.66 5.07
CA ALA A 33 -6.24 30.74 3.91
C ALA A 33 -5.48 30.64 2.58
N ASP A 34 -4.28 31.22 2.51
CA ASP A 34 -3.43 31.19 1.30
C ASP A 34 -2.90 29.79 0.93
N LYS A 35 -3.00 28.82 1.84
CA LYS A 35 -2.53 27.44 1.64
C LYS A 35 -3.67 26.46 1.32
N VAL A 36 -4.92 26.92 1.34
CA VAL A 36 -6.08 26.05 1.12
C VAL A 36 -6.03 25.43 -0.28
N ASP A 37 -5.83 26.24 -1.31
CA ASP A 37 -5.79 25.75 -2.69
C ASP A 37 -4.62 24.78 -2.92
N GLN A 38 -3.47 25.04 -2.30
CA GLN A 38 -2.31 24.15 -2.35
C GLN A 38 -2.59 22.78 -1.72
N GLU A 39 -3.26 22.73 -0.55
CA GLU A 39 -3.62 21.46 0.08
C GLU A 39 -4.69 20.70 -0.70
N VAL A 40 -5.62 21.41 -1.35
CA VAL A 40 -6.61 20.78 -2.26
C VAL A 40 -5.90 20.13 -3.46
N GLU A 41 -4.97 20.83 -4.11
CA GLU A 41 -4.19 20.28 -5.22
C GLU A 41 -3.33 19.08 -4.77
N ARG A 42 -2.69 19.18 -3.60
CA ARG A 42 -1.90 18.10 -3.01
C ARG A 42 -2.77 16.86 -2.74
N PHE A 43 -3.98 17.04 -2.23
CA PHE A 43 -4.91 15.93 -2.03
C PHE A 43 -5.33 15.29 -3.36
N LEU A 44 -5.72 16.09 -4.35
CA LEU A 44 -6.16 15.59 -5.65
C LEU A 44 -5.05 14.84 -6.39
N SER A 45 -3.83 15.38 -6.37
CA SER A 45 -2.66 14.74 -6.97
C SER A 45 -2.27 13.45 -6.23
N GLY A 46 -2.33 13.45 -4.90
CA GLY A 46 -2.12 12.25 -4.08
C GLY A 46 -3.14 11.16 -4.39
N ARG A 47 -4.43 11.52 -4.45
CA ARG A 47 -5.52 10.62 -4.82
C ARG A 47 -5.35 10.04 -6.22
N ALA A 48 -4.94 10.86 -7.20
CA ALA A 48 -4.69 10.39 -8.56
C ALA A 48 -3.58 9.33 -8.61
N LYS A 49 -2.48 9.55 -7.88
CA LYS A 49 -1.39 8.56 -7.76
C LYS A 49 -1.86 7.27 -7.10
N ALA A 50 -2.58 7.36 -5.98
CA ALA A 50 -3.11 6.20 -5.27
C ALA A 50 -4.08 5.40 -6.15
N SER A 51 -4.97 6.07 -6.88
CA SER A 51 -5.89 5.44 -7.83
C SER A 51 -5.14 4.65 -8.92
N ALA A 52 -4.14 5.25 -9.54
CA ALA A 52 -3.32 4.56 -10.55
C ALA A 52 -2.58 3.34 -9.97
N GLN A 53 -2.08 3.43 -8.74
CA GLN A 53 -1.46 2.29 -8.06
C GLN A 53 -2.46 1.16 -7.80
N LEU A 54 -3.67 1.49 -7.34
CA LEU A 54 -4.72 0.51 -7.08
C LEU A 54 -5.19 -0.19 -8.38
N GLU A 55 -5.35 0.54 -9.48
CA GLU A 55 -5.69 -0.06 -10.78
C GLU A 55 -4.61 -1.03 -11.28
N ALA A 56 -3.33 -0.68 -11.07
CA ALA A 56 -2.22 -1.58 -11.40
C ALA A 56 -2.24 -2.84 -10.53
N ILE A 57 -2.51 -2.72 -9.23
CA ILE A 57 -2.64 -3.86 -8.31
C ILE A 57 -3.82 -4.73 -8.71
N LYS A 58 -4.99 -4.14 -8.99
CA LYS A 58 -6.19 -4.83 -9.43
C LYS A 58 -5.96 -5.66 -10.70
N THR A 59 -5.26 -5.08 -11.67
CA THR A 59 -4.95 -5.79 -12.92
C THR A 59 -4.02 -6.97 -12.68
N LYS A 60 -2.93 -6.76 -11.92
CA LYS A 60 -2.00 -7.84 -11.55
C LYS A 60 -2.67 -8.94 -10.71
N ALA A 61 -3.59 -8.58 -9.82
CA ALA A 61 -4.32 -9.51 -8.99
C ALA A 61 -5.21 -10.43 -9.84
N GLY A 62 -5.92 -9.86 -10.82
CA GLY A 62 -6.73 -10.64 -11.77
C GLY A 62 -5.89 -11.61 -12.61
N GLU A 63 -4.72 -11.17 -13.10
CA GLU A 63 -3.82 -12.03 -13.89
C GLU A 63 -3.17 -13.15 -13.06
N THR A 64 -2.77 -12.85 -11.82
CA THR A 64 -1.99 -13.79 -10.99
C THR A 64 -2.87 -14.77 -10.22
N PHE A 65 -4.05 -14.33 -9.79
CA PHE A 65 -4.92 -15.09 -8.88
C PHE A 65 -6.33 -15.33 -9.43
N GLY A 66 -6.66 -14.87 -10.64
CA GLY A 66 -7.97 -15.02 -11.27
C GLY A 66 -8.99 -13.93 -10.90
N GLU A 67 -10.12 -13.91 -11.61
CA GLU A 67 -11.19 -12.89 -11.49
C GLU A 67 -11.76 -12.74 -10.07
N GLU A 68 -11.73 -13.80 -9.25
CA GLU A 68 -12.25 -13.81 -7.88
C GLU A 68 -11.54 -12.77 -6.98
N LYS A 69 -10.23 -12.58 -7.17
CA LYS A 69 -9.42 -11.60 -6.42
C LYS A 69 -9.52 -10.18 -6.98
N ARG A 70 -10.02 -10.02 -8.22
CA ARG A 70 -10.16 -8.73 -8.91
C ARG A 70 -11.39 -7.94 -8.47
N SER A 71 -12.44 -8.61 -7.99
CA SER A 71 -13.70 -7.99 -7.54
C SER A 71 -13.71 -7.54 -6.07
N HIS A 72 -12.78 -8.08 -5.26
CA HIS A 72 -12.62 -7.75 -3.84
C HIS A 72 -11.62 -6.58 -3.61
N LEU A 73 -11.15 -5.96 -4.69
CA LEU A 73 -10.26 -4.80 -4.73
C LEU A 73 -10.98 -3.60 -5.39
#